data_AF-A0A2R6HXI4-F1
#
_entry.id   AF-A0A2R6HXI4-F1
#
_cell.length_a   1.000
_cell.length_b   1.000
_cell.length_c   1.000
_cell.angle_alpha   90.00
_cell.angle_beta   90.00
_cell.angle_gamma   90.00
#
_symmetry.space_group_name_H-M   'P 1'
#
loop_
_entity.id
_entity.type
_entity.pdbx_description
1 polymer ?
#
loop_
_entity_poly.entity_id
_entity_poly.type
_entity_poly.pdbx_seq_one_letter_code
_entity_poly.pdbx_strand_id
1 'polypeptide(L)'
;MNRRSFLRRGVAIPAALAGVGSSARLVGARSGPRAAPNDFGPLTSLRVPGTKEAVLDAAGETAFLAVTDGFAVVDLGDPAAPEVVHENREPWAGAGNGRLEQVYDVKFDRTADLLAVVGPANPRDVFQGLVVYDVSDRTAPERVAVHETRSFNHNCFATDGHVYLPENTKERNSLVVVDARAGEAVGRWSIADVDERWTEVGPNWVLHDIHVHDGVAYLAHWDAGTWAVDVSDPAAPELLARIRGRDAATFAEMPRAEARRDYSEPPGNDHYTATNEDGDLLGIGVEAWDTDTADDAGGPGGITLYDVSDLSAPEKLAFIEPPPTPDPTLGGTWTTSHNFRFRGDRLYTSWYEGGVRVYDISDPAEPALLARWRDSDATSMWTAVPAGDREFFVATSHRDGPRAAEDSSTERAALYTFPDPPADAAPLTPTPGATPTATGTPTDASFTATPTATEPPAPTGTTPGTGGEPTSTDAAGPGFGPLAALGGLGLGAWRLLRRHGE
;
A
#
# COMPACT_ATOMS: atom_id res chain seq x y z
N MET A 1 -31.76 -66.39 -15.20
CA MET A 1 -33.07 -67.07 -15.32
C MET A 1 -34.12 -66.24 -14.58
N ASN A 2 -35.30 -66.06 -15.19
CA ASN A 2 -36.51 -65.36 -14.71
C ASN A 2 -36.38 -63.83 -14.58
N ARG A 3 -36.84 -62.96 -15.50
CA ARG A 3 -38.16 -62.83 -16.18
C ARG A 3 -39.35 -62.96 -15.23
N ARG A 4 -40.07 -61.85 -15.01
CA ARG A 4 -41.50 -61.71 -15.37
C ARG A 4 -42.04 -60.27 -15.19
N SER A 5 -42.34 -59.71 -16.35
CA SER A 5 -43.39 -58.76 -16.75
C SER A 5 -44.73 -58.80 -15.99
N PHE A 6 -45.45 -57.66 -15.92
CA PHE A 6 -46.80 -57.37 -16.50
C PHE A 6 -47.30 -55.99 -15.96
N LEU A 7 -47.52 -54.92 -16.75
CA LEU A 7 -48.63 -54.53 -17.65
C LEU A 7 -50.02 -54.33 -16.98
N ARG A 8 -50.48 -53.07 -16.83
CA ARG A 8 -51.70 -52.46 -17.45
C ARG A 8 -52.31 -51.23 -16.70
N ARG A 9 -52.50 -50.16 -17.48
CA ARG A 9 -53.68 -49.26 -17.70
C ARG A 9 -54.53 -48.70 -16.53
N GLY A 10 -54.85 -47.40 -16.63
CA GLY A 10 -56.11 -46.76 -16.15
C GLY A 10 -55.87 -45.47 -15.35
N VAL A 11 -55.86 -44.27 -15.95
CA VAL A 11 -56.97 -43.28 -16.07
C VAL A 11 -57.34 -42.51 -14.78
N ALA A 12 -57.13 -41.18 -14.83
CA ALA A 12 -57.81 -40.02 -14.19
C ALA A 12 -57.91 -39.86 -12.64
N ILE A 13 -57.13 -38.88 -12.12
CA ILE A 13 -57.48 -37.61 -11.39
C ILE A 13 -58.91 -37.51 -10.76
N PRO A 14 -59.17 -36.86 -9.58
CA PRO A 14 -58.38 -35.85 -8.82
C PRO A 14 -58.33 -35.97 -7.27
N ALA A 15 -57.57 -35.03 -6.69
CA ALA A 15 -57.83 -34.27 -5.46
C ALA A 15 -57.09 -34.66 -4.16
N ALA A 16 -56.20 -33.73 -3.80
CA ALA A 16 -55.87 -33.21 -2.47
C ALA A 16 -55.33 -34.17 -1.41
N LEU A 17 -54.06 -34.00 -1.06
CA LEU A 17 -53.63 -33.88 0.34
C LEU A 17 -52.23 -33.26 0.44
N ALA A 18 -52.08 -32.45 1.48
CA ALA A 18 -50.99 -31.52 1.73
C ALA A 18 -49.60 -32.16 1.82
N GLY A 19 -48.62 -31.48 1.22
CA GLY A 19 -47.19 -31.74 1.40
C GLY A 19 -46.50 -30.46 1.85
N VAL A 20 -45.95 -30.49 3.06
CA VAL A 20 -45.06 -29.47 3.62
C VAL A 20 -43.80 -29.44 2.76
N GLY A 21 -43.61 -28.35 2.02
CA GLY A 21 -42.38 -28.07 1.27
C GLY A 21 -41.72 -26.82 1.85
N SER A 22 -40.55 -27.01 2.44
CA SER A 22 -39.68 -25.93 2.90
C SER A 22 -39.37 -24.97 1.75
N SER A 23 -39.86 -23.75 1.84
CA SER A 23 -39.55 -22.67 0.93
C SER A 23 -38.12 -22.17 1.19
N ALA A 24 -37.19 -22.50 0.29
CA ALA A 24 -35.96 -21.76 0.12
C ALA A 24 -36.32 -20.34 -0.33
N ARG A 25 -35.97 -19.33 0.48
CA ARG A 25 -36.10 -17.94 0.10
C ARG A 25 -34.99 -17.62 -0.90
N LEU A 26 -35.34 -17.47 -2.19
CA LEU A 26 -34.53 -16.68 -3.10
C LEU A 26 -34.48 -15.25 -2.55
N VAL A 27 -33.30 -14.80 -2.15
CA VAL A 27 -33.04 -13.38 -1.89
C VAL A 27 -32.97 -12.72 -3.27
N GLY A 28 -34.02 -11.99 -3.61
CA GLY A 28 -34.10 -11.23 -4.86
C GLY A 28 -33.11 -10.07 -4.86
N ALA A 29 -32.36 -9.95 -5.95
CA ALA A 29 -31.66 -8.72 -6.30
C ALA A 29 -32.66 -7.56 -6.33
N ARG A 30 -32.42 -6.53 -5.51
CA ARG A 30 -33.23 -5.31 -5.52
C ARG A 30 -32.64 -4.37 -6.55
N SER A 31 -33.28 -4.29 -7.72
CA SER A 31 -33.08 -3.17 -8.65
C SER A 31 -33.72 -1.93 -8.02
N GLY A 32 -32.90 -1.00 -7.53
CA GLY A 32 -33.33 0.30 -7.02
C GLY A 32 -33.69 1.29 -8.14
N PRO A 33 -34.43 2.37 -7.84
CA PRO A 33 -34.80 3.38 -8.82
C PRO A 33 -33.59 4.23 -9.24
N ARG A 34 -33.61 4.68 -10.49
CA ARG A 34 -32.63 5.53 -11.17
C ARG A 34 -32.01 6.61 -10.26
N ALA A 35 -30.69 6.57 -10.11
CA ALA A 35 -29.87 7.41 -9.23
C ALA A 35 -30.11 8.91 -9.46
N ALA A 36 -30.21 9.65 -8.35
CA ALA A 36 -30.06 11.09 -8.32
C ALA A 36 -28.58 11.46 -8.55
N PRO A 37 -28.23 12.71 -8.95
CA PRO A 37 -26.86 13.11 -9.32
C PRO A 37 -25.80 13.04 -8.20
N ASN A 38 -26.14 12.51 -7.01
CA ASN A 38 -25.30 12.47 -5.81
C ASN A 38 -25.14 11.06 -5.20
N ASP A 39 -25.53 9.99 -5.90
CA ASP A 39 -25.56 8.62 -5.35
C ASP A 39 -24.32 7.81 -5.77
N PHE A 40 -23.13 8.38 -5.57
CA PHE A 40 -21.87 7.68 -5.84
C PHE A 40 -21.62 6.63 -4.75
N GLY A 41 -21.47 5.37 -5.16
CA GLY A 41 -21.22 4.23 -4.28
C GLY A 41 -20.85 2.98 -5.07
N PRO A 42 -20.54 1.87 -4.39
CA PRO A 42 -20.07 0.67 -5.06
C PRO A 42 -21.17 0.07 -5.94
N LEU A 43 -20.79 -0.44 -7.12
CA LEU A 43 -21.65 -1.27 -7.97
C LEU A 43 -21.93 -2.61 -7.28
N THR A 44 -20.89 -3.20 -6.70
CA THR A 44 -20.95 -4.43 -5.91
C THR A 44 -19.72 -4.57 -5.02
N SER A 45 -19.72 -5.60 -4.18
CA SER A 45 -18.54 -6.06 -3.46
C SER A 45 -18.39 -7.58 -3.55
N LEU A 46 -17.15 -8.03 -3.67
CA LEU A 46 -16.75 -9.42 -3.71
C LEU A 46 -15.90 -9.71 -2.47
N ARG A 47 -16.44 -10.53 -1.57
CA ARG A 47 -15.74 -10.93 -0.36
C ARG A 47 -14.61 -11.90 -0.71
N VAL A 48 -13.38 -11.46 -0.47
CA VAL A 48 -12.17 -12.28 -0.59
C VAL A 48 -11.40 -12.10 0.72
N PRO A 49 -11.51 -13.05 1.67
CA PRO A 49 -10.88 -12.94 2.97
C PRO A 49 -9.39 -12.64 2.86
N GLY A 50 -8.91 -11.72 3.72
CA GLY A 50 -7.50 -11.34 3.76
C GLY A 50 -7.08 -10.25 2.79
N THR A 51 -7.95 -9.78 1.88
CA THR A 51 -7.61 -8.77 0.85
C THR A 51 -6.87 -7.55 1.40
N LYS A 52 -5.85 -7.08 0.66
CA LYS A 52 -5.02 -5.89 0.90
C LYS A 52 -4.84 -5.15 -0.43
N GLU A 53 -3.64 -5.11 -1.01
CA GLU A 53 -3.41 -4.52 -2.33
C GLU A 53 -4.24 -5.20 -3.43
N ALA A 54 -4.70 -4.39 -4.39
CA ALA A 54 -5.15 -4.84 -5.70
C ALA A 54 -4.31 -4.17 -6.79
N VAL A 55 -3.94 -4.92 -7.83
CA VAL A 55 -3.35 -4.39 -9.07
C VAL A 55 -4.06 -4.98 -10.27
N LEU A 56 -4.17 -4.20 -11.35
CA LEU A 56 -4.93 -4.57 -12.54
C LEU A 56 -4.02 -4.67 -13.77
N ASP A 57 -4.43 -5.53 -14.71
CA ASP A 57 -3.89 -5.51 -16.06
C ASP A 57 -4.26 -4.20 -16.81
N ALA A 58 -3.61 -3.97 -17.95
CA ALA A 58 -3.81 -2.74 -18.72
C ALA A 58 -5.25 -2.59 -19.24
N ALA A 59 -5.93 -3.70 -19.52
CA ALA A 59 -7.32 -3.69 -19.99
C ALA A 59 -8.34 -3.41 -18.88
N GLY A 60 -7.94 -3.56 -17.61
CA GLY A 60 -8.85 -3.49 -16.48
C GLY A 60 -9.85 -4.66 -16.45
N GLU A 61 -9.48 -5.80 -17.02
CA GLU A 61 -10.31 -7.01 -17.08
C GLU A 61 -9.94 -8.00 -15.98
N THR A 62 -8.70 -7.95 -15.47
CA THR A 62 -8.25 -8.82 -14.37
C THR A 62 -7.69 -8.00 -13.23
N ALA A 63 -8.07 -8.35 -11.99
CA ALA A 63 -7.39 -7.90 -10.78
C ALA A 63 -6.61 -9.02 -10.11
N PHE A 64 -5.42 -8.69 -9.62
CA PHE A 64 -4.63 -9.54 -8.72
C PHE A 64 -4.68 -8.94 -7.32
N LEU A 65 -5.06 -9.75 -6.34
CA LEU A 65 -5.25 -9.33 -4.96
C LEU A 65 -4.20 -9.96 -4.06
N ALA A 66 -3.55 -9.18 -3.21
CA ALA A 66 -2.86 -9.67 -2.03
C ALA A 66 -3.91 -10.09 -0.99
N VAL A 67 -3.83 -11.29 -0.43
CA VAL A 67 -4.89 -11.83 0.45
C VAL A 67 -4.38 -12.31 1.81
N THR A 68 -3.33 -11.69 2.36
CA THR A 68 -2.69 -12.00 3.66
C THR A 68 -1.92 -13.32 3.68
N ASP A 69 -2.49 -14.42 3.22
CA ASP A 69 -1.84 -15.75 3.17
C ASP A 69 -1.41 -16.15 1.74
N GLY A 70 -1.66 -15.30 0.75
CA GLY A 70 -1.18 -15.48 -0.60
C GLY A 70 -1.79 -14.47 -1.56
N PHE A 71 -2.25 -14.92 -2.73
CA PHE A 71 -2.89 -14.06 -3.72
C PHE A 71 -4.16 -14.68 -4.34
N ALA A 72 -4.99 -13.83 -4.91
CA ALA A 72 -6.16 -14.23 -5.70
C ALA A 72 -6.18 -13.50 -7.05
N VAL A 73 -6.81 -14.12 -8.04
CA VAL A 73 -7.05 -13.54 -9.37
C VAL A 73 -8.56 -13.41 -9.56
N VAL A 74 -9.00 -12.22 -9.96
CA VAL A 74 -10.41 -11.87 -10.10
C VAL A 74 -10.69 -11.39 -11.52
N ASP A 75 -11.69 -11.99 -12.15
CA ASP A 75 -12.27 -11.51 -13.41
C ASP A 75 -13.19 -10.32 -13.13
N LEU A 76 -12.94 -9.23 -13.87
CA LEU A 76 -13.69 -7.97 -13.84
C LEU A 76 -14.45 -7.72 -15.15
N GLY A 77 -14.65 -8.75 -15.99
CA GLY A 77 -15.40 -8.64 -17.24
C GLY A 77 -16.75 -7.95 -17.07
N ASP A 78 -17.49 -8.31 -16.01
CA ASP A 78 -18.66 -7.56 -15.52
C ASP A 78 -18.35 -6.91 -14.16
N PRO A 79 -18.19 -5.57 -14.07
CA PRO A 79 -17.89 -4.91 -12.80
C PRO A 79 -19.05 -4.99 -11.79
N ALA A 80 -20.27 -5.37 -12.20
CA ALA A 80 -21.37 -5.62 -11.27
C ALA A 80 -21.41 -7.07 -10.75
N ALA A 81 -20.61 -7.97 -11.33
CA ALA A 81 -20.52 -9.37 -10.96
C ALA A 81 -19.08 -9.91 -11.12
N PRO A 82 -18.09 -9.36 -10.39
CA PRO A 82 -16.71 -9.85 -10.44
C PRO A 82 -16.62 -11.25 -9.80
N GLU A 83 -15.74 -12.09 -10.32
CA GLU A 83 -15.61 -13.48 -9.90
C GLU A 83 -14.15 -13.86 -9.63
N VAL A 84 -13.91 -14.62 -8.56
CA VAL A 84 -12.58 -15.19 -8.29
C VAL A 84 -12.35 -16.35 -9.25
N VAL A 85 -11.31 -16.25 -10.08
CA VAL A 85 -10.95 -17.31 -11.05
C VAL A 85 -9.78 -18.18 -10.56
N HIS A 86 -8.98 -17.67 -9.63
CA HIS A 86 -7.89 -18.41 -9.01
C HIS A 86 -7.62 -17.92 -7.58
N GLU A 87 -7.28 -18.83 -6.67
CA GLU A 87 -6.71 -18.50 -5.36
C GLU A 87 -5.52 -19.38 -5.05
N ASN A 88 -4.45 -18.76 -4.55
CA ASN A 88 -3.31 -19.45 -3.99
C ASN A 88 -3.03 -18.92 -2.58
N ARG A 89 -3.38 -19.74 -1.59
CA ARG A 89 -3.28 -19.43 -0.14
C ARG A 89 -2.01 -19.97 0.53
N GLU A 90 -1.14 -20.61 -0.26
CA GLU A 90 0.14 -21.15 0.19
C GLU A 90 1.21 -20.94 -0.90
N PRO A 91 1.53 -19.68 -1.26
CA PRO A 91 2.41 -19.36 -2.38
C PRO A 91 3.82 -19.96 -2.22
N TRP A 92 4.27 -20.16 -0.98
CA TRP A 92 5.53 -20.81 -0.68
C TRP A 92 5.49 -21.60 0.62
N ALA A 93 6.01 -22.82 0.54
CA ALA A 93 6.28 -23.71 1.66
C ALA A 93 7.60 -24.47 1.38
N GLY A 94 8.72 -23.80 1.57
CA GLY A 94 10.07 -24.35 1.37
C GLY A 94 10.60 -25.13 2.58
N ALA A 95 11.65 -25.93 2.37
CA ALA A 95 12.35 -26.60 3.46
C ALA A 95 13.20 -25.60 4.29
N GLY A 96 13.10 -25.67 5.62
CA GLY A 96 14.00 -24.97 6.54
C GLY A 96 13.61 -23.54 6.95
N ASN A 97 12.88 -22.78 6.13
CA ASN A 97 12.56 -21.36 6.38
C ASN A 97 11.06 -21.02 6.48
N GLY A 98 10.17 -21.99 6.70
CA GLY A 98 8.75 -21.70 6.93
C GLY A 98 7.97 -21.31 5.67
N ARG A 99 6.70 -20.92 5.86
CA ARG A 99 5.78 -20.49 4.79
C ARG A 99 5.91 -18.98 4.53
N LEU A 100 5.55 -18.53 3.34
CA LEU A 100 5.30 -17.09 3.12
C LEU A 100 3.98 -16.72 3.83
N GLU A 101 4.01 -15.68 4.66
CA GLU A 101 2.85 -15.16 5.40
C GLU A 101 2.75 -13.65 5.19
N GLN A 102 1.64 -13.03 5.63
CA GLN A 102 1.40 -11.58 5.57
C GLN A 102 1.73 -10.96 4.20
N VAL A 103 1.19 -11.57 3.14
CA VAL A 103 1.19 -11.01 1.79
C VAL A 103 0.22 -9.82 1.78
N TYR A 104 0.75 -8.62 2.00
CA TYR A 104 -0.04 -7.38 1.97
C TYR A 104 0.07 -6.67 0.63
N ASP A 105 1.11 -6.98 -0.13
CA ASP A 105 1.37 -6.38 -1.43
C ASP A 105 1.62 -7.44 -2.51
N VAL A 106 1.10 -7.14 -3.69
CA VAL A 106 1.39 -7.84 -4.94
C VAL A 106 1.56 -6.80 -6.04
N LYS A 107 2.44 -7.05 -7.00
CA LYS A 107 2.65 -6.16 -8.13
C LYS A 107 2.70 -6.95 -9.43
N PHE A 108 2.01 -6.43 -10.43
CA PHE A 108 1.88 -7.08 -11.74
C PHE A 108 2.74 -6.37 -12.76
N ASP A 109 3.77 -7.06 -13.25
CA ASP A 109 4.55 -6.64 -14.40
C ASP A 109 3.79 -6.98 -15.68
N ARG A 110 3.20 -5.93 -16.26
CA ARG A 110 2.39 -5.99 -17.48
C ARG A 110 3.19 -6.35 -18.73
N THR A 111 4.51 -6.16 -18.71
CA THR A 111 5.38 -6.39 -19.88
C THR A 111 5.79 -7.86 -20.01
N ALA A 112 5.81 -8.59 -18.88
CA ALA A 112 6.31 -9.95 -18.80
C ALA A 112 5.26 -10.98 -18.36
N ASP A 113 4.02 -10.54 -18.07
CA ASP A 113 2.95 -11.33 -17.44
C ASP A 113 3.43 -12.00 -16.14
N LEU A 114 4.13 -11.24 -15.30
CA LEU A 114 4.67 -11.73 -14.02
C LEU A 114 3.97 -11.06 -12.83
N LEU A 115 3.59 -11.86 -11.84
CA LEU A 115 3.08 -11.38 -10.56
C LEU A 115 4.14 -11.56 -9.47
N ALA A 116 4.59 -10.45 -8.90
CA ALA A 116 5.41 -10.42 -7.70
C ALA A 116 4.51 -10.55 -6.46
N VAL A 117 4.84 -11.51 -5.59
CA VAL A 117 4.13 -11.78 -4.33
C VAL A 117 5.15 -11.70 -3.19
N VAL A 118 5.00 -10.72 -2.31
CA VAL A 118 6.01 -10.39 -1.29
C VAL A 118 5.47 -10.52 0.13
N GLY A 119 6.38 -10.83 1.06
CA GLY A 119 6.06 -10.87 2.47
C GLY A 119 7.20 -11.42 3.33
N PRO A 120 7.01 -11.52 4.65
CA PRO A 120 5.89 -10.96 5.38
C PRO A 120 5.94 -9.44 5.39
N ALA A 121 4.80 -8.79 5.51
CA ALA A 121 4.74 -7.34 5.61
C ALA A 121 5.29 -6.79 6.95
N ASN A 122 5.53 -7.66 7.94
CA ASN A 122 6.06 -7.27 9.25
C ASN A 122 7.15 -8.24 9.71
N PRO A 123 8.06 -7.82 10.61
CA PRO A 123 9.11 -8.69 11.14
C PRO A 123 8.56 -9.97 11.79
N ARG A 124 8.99 -11.14 11.29
CA ARG A 124 8.58 -12.46 11.77
C ARG A 124 9.67 -13.50 11.52
N ASP A 125 9.68 -14.58 12.31
CA ASP A 125 10.58 -15.72 12.11
C ASP A 125 9.97 -16.74 11.13
N VAL A 126 9.74 -16.30 9.89
CA VAL A 126 9.20 -17.09 8.76
C VAL A 126 9.96 -16.74 7.48
N PHE A 127 9.57 -17.31 6.34
CA PHE A 127 10.20 -17.00 5.06
C PHE A 127 9.93 -15.53 4.72
N GLN A 128 10.99 -14.77 4.44
CA GLN A 128 10.91 -13.37 4.05
C GLN A 128 11.47 -13.23 2.64
N GLY A 129 10.69 -12.67 1.73
CA GLY A 129 11.14 -12.48 0.37
C GLY A 129 10.03 -12.33 -0.65
N LEU A 130 10.41 -12.66 -1.88
CA LEU A 130 9.62 -12.56 -3.10
C LEU A 130 9.39 -13.95 -3.67
N VAL A 131 8.16 -14.20 -4.12
CA VAL A 131 7.80 -15.33 -4.96
C VAL A 131 7.20 -14.76 -6.25
N VAL A 132 7.72 -15.18 -7.40
CA VAL A 132 7.25 -14.70 -8.71
C VAL A 132 6.45 -15.79 -9.41
N TYR A 133 5.31 -15.41 -9.96
CA TYR A 133 4.44 -16.25 -10.76
C TYR A 133 4.35 -15.74 -12.19
N ASP A 134 4.45 -16.63 -13.18
CA ASP A 134 3.93 -16.40 -14.52
C ASP A 134 2.41 -16.51 -14.47
N VAL A 135 1.73 -15.44 -14.89
CA VAL A 135 0.26 -15.32 -14.87
C VAL A 135 -0.29 -15.12 -16.27
N SER A 136 0.42 -15.55 -17.32
CA SER A 136 -0.10 -15.54 -18.69
C SER A 136 -1.42 -16.33 -18.82
N ASP A 137 -1.56 -17.42 -18.06
CA ASP A 137 -2.86 -18.07 -17.77
C ASP A 137 -3.36 -17.62 -16.38
N ARG A 138 -4.41 -16.78 -16.38
CA ARG A 138 -5.02 -16.20 -15.17
C ARG A 138 -5.70 -17.23 -14.27
N THR A 139 -6.00 -18.42 -14.80
CA THR A 139 -6.65 -19.51 -14.06
C THR A 139 -5.65 -20.51 -13.48
N ALA A 140 -4.43 -20.54 -14.03
CA ALA A 140 -3.36 -21.43 -13.61
C ALA A 140 -1.99 -20.73 -13.50
N PRO A 141 -1.82 -19.74 -12.60
CA PRO A 141 -0.52 -19.16 -12.27
C PRO A 141 0.57 -20.19 -11.96
N GLU A 142 1.75 -20.03 -12.57
CA GLU A 142 2.89 -20.94 -12.39
C GLU A 142 4.05 -20.23 -11.69
N ARG A 143 4.54 -20.77 -10.57
CA ARG A 143 5.70 -20.18 -9.88
C ARG A 143 6.97 -20.33 -10.73
N VAL A 144 7.66 -19.22 -11.00
CA VAL A 144 8.88 -19.19 -11.81
C VAL A 144 10.14 -18.88 -11.01
N ALA A 145 10.06 -18.08 -9.95
CA ALA A 145 11.22 -17.68 -9.16
C ALA A 145 10.90 -17.49 -7.67
N VAL A 146 11.95 -17.56 -6.85
CA VAL A 146 11.91 -17.25 -5.41
C VAL A 146 13.19 -16.52 -5.05
N HIS A 147 13.06 -15.41 -4.30
CA HIS A 147 14.18 -14.64 -3.78
C HIS A 147 14.00 -14.43 -2.27
N GLU A 148 14.90 -14.97 -1.45
CA GLU A 148 14.90 -14.73 0.01
C GLU A 148 15.62 -13.41 0.30
N THR A 149 14.96 -12.53 1.06
CA THR A 149 15.50 -11.23 1.48
C THR A 149 16.05 -11.29 2.90
N ARG A 150 16.86 -10.29 3.28
CA ARG A 150 17.38 -10.16 4.65
C ARG A 150 16.43 -9.48 5.63
N SER A 151 15.42 -8.79 5.10
CA SER A 151 14.35 -8.15 5.84
C SER A 151 13.00 -8.62 5.31
N PHE A 152 11.97 -8.34 6.08
CA PHE A 152 10.58 -8.52 5.68
C PHE A 152 10.23 -7.47 4.59
N ASN A 153 9.21 -7.73 3.77
CA ASN A 153 8.84 -6.89 2.62
C ASN A 153 7.39 -6.46 2.76
N HIS A 154 7.17 -5.16 3.00
CA HIS A 154 5.83 -4.60 3.09
C HIS A 154 5.25 -4.31 1.71
N ASN A 155 6.02 -3.66 0.85
CA ASN A 155 5.67 -3.34 -0.53
C ASN A 155 6.77 -3.76 -1.51
N CYS A 156 6.44 -3.75 -2.78
CA CYS A 156 7.36 -3.91 -3.89
C CYS A 156 6.90 -3.07 -5.09
N PHE A 157 7.67 -3.11 -6.17
CA PHE A 157 7.23 -2.70 -7.50
C PHE A 157 7.71 -3.72 -8.54
N ALA A 158 7.00 -3.88 -9.64
CA ALA A 158 7.40 -4.82 -10.70
C ALA A 158 7.12 -4.22 -12.10
N THR A 159 8.15 -4.17 -12.93
CA THR A 159 8.07 -3.72 -14.33
C THR A 159 9.29 -4.24 -15.11
N ASP A 160 9.13 -4.38 -16.42
CA ASP A 160 10.23 -4.66 -17.36
C ASP A 160 11.09 -5.88 -16.99
N GLY A 161 10.47 -6.94 -16.48
CA GLY A 161 11.13 -8.17 -16.05
C GLY A 161 11.87 -8.07 -14.72
N HIS A 162 11.71 -6.99 -13.97
CA HIS A 162 12.38 -6.75 -12.70
C HIS A 162 11.40 -6.50 -11.56
N VAL A 163 11.78 -6.91 -10.34
CA VAL A 163 11.07 -6.59 -9.10
C VAL A 163 11.99 -5.75 -8.21
N TYR A 164 11.44 -4.64 -7.74
CA TYR A 164 12.08 -3.66 -6.87
C TYR A 164 11.57 -3.89 -5.44
N LEU A 165 12.49 -4.16 -4.52
CA LEU A 165 12.19 -4.57 -3.14
C LEU A 165 12.91 -3.66 -2.13
N PRO A 166 12.26 -3.32 -1.01
CA PRO A 166 12.95 -2.80 0.16
C PRO A 166 13.73 -3.90 0.88
N GLU A 167 15.04 -3.72 1.05
CA GLU A 167 15.86 -4.47 2.01
C GLU A 167 16.18 -3.57 3.22
N ASN A 168 15.20 -3.46 4.12
CA ASN A 168 15.26 -2.64 5.32
C ASN A 168 16.08 -3.29 6.43
N THR A 169 17.39 -3.04 6.40
CA THR A 169 18.31 -3.41 7.48
C THR A 169 18.79 -2.17 8.23
N LYS A 170 19.29 -2.36 9.45
CA LYS A 170 19.84 -1.27 10.27
C LYS A 170 20.95 -0.50 9.58
N GLU A 171 21.67 -1.16 8.70
CA GLU A 171 22.86 -0.63 8.07
C GLU A 171 22.54 0.22 6.84
N ARG A 172 21.52 -0.13 6.03
CA ARG A 172 21.37 0.51 4.71
C ARG A 172 19.96 0.82 4.22
N ASN A 173 18.88 0.18 4.67
CA ASN A 173 17.54 0.36 4.07
C ASN A 173 17.55 0.51 2.53
N SER A 174 18.03 -0.54 1.85
CA SER A 174 18.34 -0.46 0.41
C SER A 174 17.11 -0.70 -0.46
N LEU A 175 17.07 -0.04 -1.62
CA LEU A 175 16.43 -0.57 -2.81
C LEU A 175 17.23 -1.77 -3.32
N VAL A 176 16.57 -2.90 -3.58
CA VAL A 176 17.15 -4.07 -4.25
C VAL A 176 16.37 -4.36 -5.52
N VAL A 177 17.08 -4.46 -6.65
CA VAL A 177 16.50 -4.82 -7.94
C VAL A 177 16.77 -6.30 -8.20
N VAL A 178 15.71 -7.07 -8.49
CA VAL A 178 15.75 -8.53 -8.69
C VAL A 178 15.26 -8.85 -10.10
N ASP A 179 15.99 -9.67 -10.86
CA ASP A 179 15.49 -10.26 -12.10
C ASP A 179 14.33 -11.20 -11.76
N ALA A 180 13.13 -10.90 -12.30
CA ALA A 180 11.90 -11.56 -11.90
C ALA A 180 11.84 -13.04 -12.31
N ARG A 181 12.57 -13.45 -13.36
CA ARG A 181 12.57 -14.85 -13.83
C ARG A 181 13.72 -15.66 -13.22
N ALA A 182 14.86 -15.04 -12.96
CA ALA A 182 16.01 -15.69 -12.33
C ALA A 182 15.89 -15.73 -10.79
N GLY A 183 15.21 -14.75 -10.18
CA GLY A 183 15.18 -14.57 -8.72
C GLY A 183 16.51 -14.08 -8.15
N GLU A 184 17.37 -13.49 -8.98
CA GLU A 184 18.70 -13.02 -8.61
C GLU A 184 18.73 -11.50 -8.49
N ALA A 185 19.36 -10.98 -7.43
CA ALA A 185 19.52 -9.54 -7.28
C ALA A 185 20.57 -9.00 -8.26
N VAL A 186 20.18 -8.04 -9.09
CA VAL A 186 21.00 -7.44 -10.15
C VAL A 186 21.54 -6.06 -9.78
N GLY A 187 20.86 -5.32 -8.91
CA GLY A 187 21.26 -3.97 -8.50
C GLY A 187 20.84 -3.63 -7.07
N ARG A 188 21.51 -2.64 -6.49
CA ARG A 188 21.21 -2.11 -5.14
C ARG A 188 21.52 -0.63 -5.07
N TRP A 189 20.76 0.09 -4.25
CA TRP A 189 21.00 1.49 -3.94
C TRP A 189 20.47 1.83 -2.55
N SER A 190 21.10 2.78 -1.88
CA SER A 190 20.68 3.28 -0.57
C SER A 190 20.98 4.77 -0.42
N ILE A 191 20.13 5.49 0.32
CA ILE A 191 20.46 6.86 0.77
C ILE A 191 21.76 6.92 1.60
N ALA A 192 22.16 5.80 2.23
CA ALA A 192 23.43 5.69 2.96
C ALA A 192 24.66 5.60 2.04
N ASP A 193 24.48 5.33 0.74
CA ASP A 193 25.55 5.41 -0.25
C ASP A 193 25.84 6.86 -0.67
N VAL A 194 24.85 7.74 -0.47
CA VAL A 194 24.96 9.20 -0.66
C VAL A 194 25.54 9.87 0.58
N ASP A 195 25.08 9.46 1.76
CA ASP A 195 25.52 10.00 3.05
C ASP A 195 25.52 8.92 4.14
N GLU A 196 26.71 8.44 4.53
CA GLU A 196 26.86 7.36 5.51
C GLU A 196 26.27 7.67 6.89
N ARG A 197 25.98 8.94 7.20
CA ARG A 197 25.37 9.34 8.49
C ARG A 197 23.96 8.78 8.66
N TRP A 198 23.27 8.42 7.58
CA TRP A 198 21.99 7.70 7.66
C TRP A 198 22.09 6.40 8.46
N THR A 199 23.26 5.76 8.49
CA THR A 199 23.49 4.54 9.27
C THR A 199 23.48 4.77 10.79
N GLU A 200 23.54 6.03 11.23
CA GLU A 200 23.58 6.44 12.63
C GLU A 200 22.25 7.03 13.14
N VAL A 201 21.30 7.33 12.24
CA VAL A 201 20.01 7.92 12.63
C VAL A 201 18.97 6.85 12.99
N GLY A 202 17.91 7.27 13.69
CA GLY A 202 16.80 6.42 14.12
C GLY A 202 16.02 5.78 12.97
N PRO A 203 14.90 5.08 13.22
CA PRO A 203 14.15 4.33 12.20
C PRO A 203 13.42 5.18 11.14
N ASN A 204 13.61 6.51 11.15
CA ASN A 204 12.88 7.51 10.37
C ASN A 204 13.18 7.53 8.85
N TRP A 205 13.88 6.51 8.32
CA TRP A 205 14.35 6.46 6.93
C TRP A 205 14.14 5.08 6.26
N VAL A 206 13.22 4.29 6.81
CA VAL A 206 12.82 3.01 6.23
C VAL A 206 12.25 3.25 4.83
N LEU A 207 12.67 2.43 3.86
CA LEU A 207 12.06 2.42 2.53
C LEU A 207 10.72 1.70 2.61
N HIS A 208 9.62 2.44 2.52
CA HIS A 208 8.28 1.90 2.67
C HIS A 208 7.68 1.47 1.33
N ASP A 209 7.77 2.31 0.31
CA ASP A 209 7.13 2.10 -1.00
C ASP A 209 8.03 2.54 -2.15
N ILE A 210 7.79 1.95 -3.32
CA ILE A 210 8.58 2.13 -4.54
C ILE A 210 7.61 2.29 -5.71
N HIS A 211 7.78 3.33 -6.51
CA HIS A 211 7.10 3.49 -7.80
C HIS A 211 8.12 3.68 -8.91
N VAL A 212 8.10 2.83 -9.94
CA VAL A 212 9.00 2.96 -11.09
C VAL A 212 8.21 3.38 -12.32
N HIS A 213 8.68 4.43 -12.98
CA HIS A 213 8.10 4.94 -14.22
C HIS A 213 9.22 5.40 -15.15
N ASP A 214 9.25 4.88 -16.38
CA ASP A 214 10.21 5.24 -17.44
C ASP A 214 11.68 5.30 -16.99
N GLY A 215 12.10 4.31 -16.21
CA GLY A 215 13.47 4.20 -15.72
C GLY A 215 13.79 5.08 -14.50
N VAL A 216 12.80 5.72 -13.88
CA VAL A 216 12.97 6.47 -12.62
C VAL A 216 12.20 5.78 -11.50
N ALA A 217 12.89 5.45 -10.40
CA ALA A 217 12.30 4.95 -9.17
C ALA A 217 12.10 6.09 -8.17
N TYR A 218 10.86 6.30 -7.76
CA TYR A 218 10.46 7.18 -6.66
C TYR A 218 10.34 6.35 -5.39
N LEU A 219 11.17 6.68 -4.40
CA LEU A 219 11.37 5.90 -3.18
C LEU A 219 10.85 6.67 -1.97
N ALA A 220 9.77 6.18 -1.36
CA ALA A 220 9.19 6.73 -0.15
C ALA A 220 9.98 6.24 1.09
N HIS A 221 10.89 7.08 1.59
CA HIS A 221 11.69 6.80 2.79
C HIS A 221 11.15 7.50 4.04
N TRP A 222 9.85 7.42 4.31
CA TRP A 222 9.24 8.02 5.51
C TRP A 222 9.69 9.48 5.74
N ASP A 223 10.37 9.77 6.86
CA ASP A 223 10.78 11.13 7.23
C ASP A 223 12.07 11.58 6.53
N ALA A 224 12.87 10.62 6.04
CA ALA A 224 13.92 10.91 5.07
C ALA A 224 13.32 11.38 3.72
N GLY A 225 12.00 11.28 3.57
CA GLY A 225 11.23 11.83 2.47
C GLY A 225 11.32 10.99 1.20
N THR A 226 10.97 11.61 0.08
CA THR A 226 10.93 10.94 -1.22
C THR A 226 12.18 11.23 -2.04
N TRP A 227 12.79 10.17 -2.60
CA TRP A 227 14.02 10.22 -3.40
C TRP A 227 13.76 9.66 -4.80
N ALA A 228 14.31 10.30 -5.83
CA ALA A 228 14.27 9.85 -7.21
C ALA A 228 15.62 9.24 -7.61
N VAL A 229 15.58 8.02 -8.14
CA VAL A 229 16.76 7.22 -8.51
C VAL A 229 16.60 6.75 -9.95
N ASP A 230 17.62 6.94 -10.78
CA ASP A 230 17.70 6.35 -12.11
C ASP A 230 17.87 4.84 -11.96
N VAL A 231 16.99 4.08 -12.60
CA VAL A 231 16.98 2.63 -12.70
C VAL A 231 16.86 2.18 -14.15
N SER A 232 17.16 3.06 -15.11
CA SER A 232 17.17 2.72 -16.54
C SER A 232 18.18 1.61 -16.87
N ASP A 233 19.30 1.55 -16.14
CA ASP A 233 20.09 0.33 -15.95
C ASP A 233 19.80 -0.28 -14.56
N PRO A 234 19.03 -1.38 -14.49
CA PRO A 234 18.66 -1.99 -13.21
C PRO A 234 19.86 -2.53 -12.42
N ALA A 235 21.04 -2.69 -13.05
CA ALA A 235 22.27 -3.13 -12.39
C ALA A 235 23.09 -1.97 -11.80
N ALA A 236 22.79 -0.72 -12.17
CA ALA A 236 23.55 0.45 -11.74
C ALA A 236 22.62 1.62 -11.37
N PRO A 237 21.82 1.52 -10.28
CA PRO A 237 20.95 2.62 -9.91
C PRO A 237 21.73 3.83 -9.39
N GLU A 238 21.31 5.04 -9.77
CA GLU A 238 22.00 6.30 -9.43
C GLU A 238 21.04 7.37 -8.89
N LEU A 239 21.50 8.18 -7.94
CA LEU A 239 20.69 9.28 -7.41
C LEU A 239 20.44 10.34 -8.50
N LEU A 240 19.17 10.65 -8.75
CA LEU A 240 18.78 11.80 -9.58
C LEU A 240 18.49 13.02 -8.72
N ALA A 241 17.61 12.86 -7.74
CA ALA A 241 17.16 13.97 -6.91
C ALA A 241 16.62 13.51 -5.56
N ARG A 242 16.63 14.44 -4.62
CA ARG A 242 15.81 14.35 -3.42
C ARG A 242 14.62 15.29 -3.59
N ILE A 243 13.40 14.75 -3.56
CA ILE A 243 12.18 15.54 -3.77
C ILE A 243 11.84 16.34 -2.51
N ARG A 244 11.87 15.69 -1.34
CA ARG A 244 11.61 16.33 -0.04
C ARG A 244 12.23 15.56 1.14
N GLY A 245 11.98 16.03 2.36
CA GLY A 245 12.39 15.39 3.62
C GLY A 245 13.60 16.04 4.29
N ARG A 246 13.92 15.59 5.52
CA ARG A 246 15.02 16.18 6.34
C ARG A 246 16.33 15.44 6.15
N ASP A 247 17.46 16.15 6.10
CA ASP A 247 18.78 15.50 5.96
C ASP A 247 19.20 14.70 7.19
N ALA A 248 20.23 13.86 7.02
CA ALA A 248 20.75 13.04 8.12
C ALA A 248 21.31 13.88 9.29
N ALA A 249 21.77 15.11 9.04
CA ALA A 249 22.28 16.00 10.10
C ALA A 249 21.15 16.37 11.06
N THR A 250 20.03 16.78 10.48
CA THR A 250 18.83 17.18 11.19
C THR A 250 18.33 16.05 12.07
N PHE A 251 18.27 14.81 11.56
CA PHE A 251 17.87 13.65 12.37
C PHE A 251 18.89 13.27 13.44
N ALA A 252 20.19 13.41 13.19
CA ALA A 252 21.21 13.10 14.17
C ALA A 252 21.19 14.06 15.38
N GLU A 253 20.82 15.33 15.13
CA GLU A 253 20.68 16.34 16.17
C GLU A 253 19.31 16.33 16.86
N MET A 254 18.32 15.69 16.23
CA MET A 254 16.95 15.63 16.73
C MET A 254 16.84 14.80 18.02
N PRO A 255 16.18 15.33 19.07
CA PRO A 255 15.86 14.57 20.26
C PRO A 255 15.07 13.30 19.90
N ARG A 256 15.42 12.15 20.49
CA ARG A 256 14.74 10.87 20.21
C ARG A 256 13.21 10.90 20.40
N ALA A 257 12.73 11.73 21.33
CA ALA A 257 11.30 11.88 21.57
C ALA A 257 10.58 12.62 20.43
N GLU A 258 11.27 13.59 19.82
CA GLU A 258 10.79 14.34 18.65
C GLU A 258 10.83 13.46 17.41
N ALA A 259 11.95 12.76 17.17
CA ALA A 259 12.06 11.80 16.06
C ALA A 259 10.98 10.69 16.13
N ARG A 260 10.57 10.29 17.34
CA ARG A 260 9.49 9.31 17.53
C ARG A 260 8.11 9.90 17.27
N ARG A 261 7.90 11.21 17.46
CA ARG A 261 6.63 11.88 17.05
C ARG A 261 6.57 12.06 15.55
N ASP A 262 7.65 12.54 14.94
CA ASP A 262 7.78 12.71 13.49
C ASP A 262 7.41 11.42 12.72
N TYR A 263 7.78 10.26 13.27
CA TYR A 263 7.39 8.94 12.73
C TYR A 263 5.88 8.79 12.51
N SER A 264 5.06 9.41 13.36
CA SER A 264 3.61 9.21 13.39
C SER A 264 2.83 10.46 12.95
N GLU A 265 3.43 11.65 12.98
CA GLU A 265 2.78 12.94 12.71
C GLU A 265 3.32 13.58 11.41
N PRO A 266 2.49 14.34 10.66
CA PRO A 266 2.99 15.17 9.58
C PRO A 266 4.06 16.16 10.08
N PRO A 267 5.01 16.58 9.23
CA PRO A 267 5.05 16.35 7.78
C PRO A 267 5.71 15.02 7.37
N GLY A 268 6.08 14.16 8.33
CA GLY A 268 6.82 12.92 8.14
C GLY A 268 6.05 11.76 7.51
N ASN A 269 6.64 10.56 7.53
CA ASN A 269 6.02 9.32 7.05
C ASN A 269 5.50 9.37 5.58
N ASP A 270 6.36 9.78 4.63
CA ASP A 270 6.14 9.53 3.20
C ASP A 270 5.94 8.02 2.99
N HIS A 271 4.71 7.64 2.63
CA HIS A 271 4.23 6.27 2.71
C HIS A 271 3.96 5.65 1.34
N TYR A 272 3.45 6.42 0.38
CA TYR A 272 3.10 5.89 -0.94
C TYR A 272 3.40 6.92 -2.02
N THR A 273 3.94 6.46 -3.15
CA THR A 273 4.21 7.33 -4.31
C THR A 273 3.62 6.78 -5.59
N ALA A 274 3.19 7.68 -6.47
CA ALA A 274 2.86 7.35 -7.85
C ALA A 274 2.99 8.58 -8.73
N THR A 275 3.28 8.37 -10.01
CA THR A 275 3.23 9.42 -11.04
C THR A 275 1.98 9.30 -11.89
N ASN A 276 1.63 10.39 -12.58
CA ASN A 276 0.81 10.30 -13.79
C ASN A 276 1.56 9.55 -14.92
N GLU A 277 0.86 9.36 -16.03
CA GLU A 277 1.37 8.62 -17.19
C GLU A 277 2.48 9.34 -17.95
N ASP A 278 2.58 10.66 -17.84
CA ASP A 278 3.66 11.45 -18.45
C ASP A 278 4.92 11.51 -17.57
N GLY A 279 4.82 11.10 -16.31
CA GLY A 279 5.94 11.07 -15.36
C GLY A 279 6.35 12.44 -14.80
N ASP A 280 5.61 13.51 -15.13
CA ASP A 280 5.90 14.89 -14.73
C ASP A 280 5.11 15.36 -13.49
N LEU A 281 4.09 14.62 -13.09
CA LEU A 281 3.32 14.87 -11.87
C LEU A 281 3.51 13.72 -10.89
N LEU A 282 4.03 14.02 -9.71
CA LEU A 282 4.25 13.07 -8.61
C LEU A 282 3.27 13.33 -7.48
N GLY A 283 2.55 12.30 -7.06
CA GLY A 283 1.85 12.27 -5.78
C GLY A 283 2.71 11.64 -4.69
N ILE A 284 2.73 12.25 -3.50
CA ILE A 284 3.34 11.71 -2.28
C ILE A 284 2.27 11.64 -1.19
N GLY A 285 1.88 10.43 -0.79
CA GLY A 285 0.95 10.19 0.31
C GLY A 285 1.67 10.05 1.64
N VAL A 286 1.12 10.68 2.67
CA VAL A 286 1.62 10.59 4.04
C VAL A 286 0.64 9.77 4.88
N GLU A 287 1.13 8.74 5.56
CA GLU A 287 0.31 7.89 6.44
C GLU A 287 0.53 8.25 7.91
N ALA A 288 0.02 9.40 8.33
CA ALA A 288 0.23 9.94 9.68
C ALA A 288 -1.09 10.18 10.48
N TRP A 289 -0.98 10.32 11.80
CA TRP A 289 -2.04 10.54 12.80
C TRP A 289 -1.58 11.52 13.85
N ASP A 290 -2.56 12.15 14.50
CA ASP A 290 -2.33 12.98 15.68
C ASP A 290 -1.90 12.13 16.89
N THR A 291 -0.70 12.38 17.43
CA THR A 291 -0.23 11.68 18.65
C THR A 291 -0.37 12.51 19.92
N ASP A 292 -0.77 13.78 19.82
CA ASP A 292 -0.95 14.69 20.95
C ASP A 292 -2.15 15.62 20.76
N THR A 293 -3.32 15.14 21.18
CA THR A 293 -4.58 15.89 21.10
C THR A 293 -4.62 17.18 21.92
N ALA A 294 -3.55 17.50 22.66
CA ALA A 294 -3.39 18.75 23.39
C ALA A 294 -2.81 19.88 22.52
N ASP A 295 -2.30 19.59 21.32
CA ASP A 295 -1.93 20.59 20.33
C ASP A 295 -2.82 20.51 19.08
N ASP A 296 -2.87 21.60 18.31
CA ASP A 296 -3.71 21.71 17.10
C ASP A 296 -2.99 21.14 15.85
N ALA A 297 -1.91 20.35 16.01
CA ALA A 297 -1.01 19.99 14.92
C ALA A 297 -0.52 18.55 15.03
N GLY A 298 -1.10 17.62 14.26
CA GLY A 298 -0.59 16.24 14.30
C GLY A 298 -1.12 15.27 13.26
N GLY A 299 -2.14 15.60 12.47
CA GLY A 299 -2.67 14.70 11.45
C GLY A 299 -4.18 14.86 11.23
N PRO A 300 -4.79 14.01 10.39
CA PRO A 300 -4.20 12.90 9.63
C PRO A 300 -3.29 13.38 8.47
N GLY A 301 -2.52 12.46 7.90
CA GLY A 301 -1.73 12.70 6.69
C GLY A 301 -2.57 12.77 5.41
N GLY A 302 -2.16 13.65 4.48
CA GLY A 302 -2.81 13.85 3.18
C GLY A 302 -1.96 13.38 2.00
N ILE A 303 -2.28 13.87 0.80
CA ILE A 303 -1.48 13.65 -0.42
C ILE A 303 -0.97 15.00 -0.91
N THR A 304 0.33 15.11 -1.17
CA THR A 304 0.91 16.30 -1.79
C THR A 304 1.24 16.02 -3.26
N LEU A 305 0.86 16.93 -4.15
CA LEU A 305 1.20 16.88 -5.58
C LEU A 305 2.42 17.76 -5.85
N TYR A 306 3.35 17.24 -6.64
CA TYR A 306 4.57 17.91 -7.08
C TYR A 306 4.70 17.86 -8.60
N ASP A 307 5.07 18.99 -9.21
CA ASP A 307 5.67 19.01 -10.53
C ASP A 307 7.11 18.49 -10.40
N VAL A 308 7.41 17.44 -11.15
CA VAL A 308 8.71 16.77 -11.25
C VAL A 308 9.22 16.72 -12.69
N SER A 309 8.67 17.55 -13.59
CA SER A 309 9.15 17.71 -14.96
C SER A 309 10.63 18.13 -15.02
N ASP A 310 11.10 18.84 -13.98
CA ASP A 310 12.51 19.11 -13.69
C ASP A 310 12.88 18.62 -12.30
N LEU A 311 13.50 17.43 -12.22
CA LEU A 311 13.96 16.84 -10.97
C LEU A 311 15.04 17.68 -10.25
N SER A 312 15.67 18.66 -10.91
CA SER A 312 16.60 19.59 -10.24
C SER A 312 15.89 20.69 -9.46
N ALA A 313 14.60 20.91 -9.72
CA ALA A 313 13.77 21.88 -9.03
C ALA A 313 12.31 21.41 -8.89
N PRO A 314 12.03 20.33 -8.13
CA PRO A 314 10.66 19.87 -7.90
C PRO A 314 9.81 20.96 -7.24
N GLU A 315 8.60 21.21 -7.76
CA GLU A 315 7.71 22.25 -7.25
C GLU A 315 6.46 21.64 -6.62
N LYS A 316 6.19 22.00 -5.35
CA LYS A 316 4.94 21.62 -4.69
C LYS A 316 3.77 22.39 -5.31
N LEU A 317 2.78 21.68 -5.84
CA LEU A 317 1.60 22.26 -6.49
C LEU A 317 0.42 22.39 -5.52
N ALA A 318 -0.01 21.27 -4.94
CA ALA A 318 -1.22 21.21 -4.13
C ALA A 318 -1.10 20.22 -2.97
N PHE A 319 -1.96 20.40 -1.97
CA PHE A 319 -2.16 19.44 -0.88
C PHE A 319 -3.63 19.02 -0.83
N ILE A 320 -3.87 17.72 -0.93
CA ILE A 320 -5.18 17.11 -0.80
C ILE A 320 -5.35 16.70 0.66
N GLU A 321 -6.26 17.39 1.33
CA GLU A 321 -6.58 17.14 2.74
C GLU A 321 -7.20 15.75 2.95
N PRO A 322 -6.87 15.07 4.05
CA PRO A 322 -7.57 13.86 4.43
C PRO A 322 -9.07 14.12 4.71
N PRO A 323 -9.95 13.10 4.57
CA PRO A 323 -11.28 13.10 5.15
C PRO A 323 -11.29 13.67 6.59
N PRO A 324 -12.26 14.52 6.95
CA PRO A 324 -12.42 14.91 8.34
C PRO A 324 -12.77 13.70 9.21
N THR A 325 -12.21 13.66 10.41
CA THR A 325 -12.47 12.65 11.42
C THR A 325 -12.68 13.33 12.78
N PRO A 326 -13.62 12.85 13.62
CA PRO A 326 -13.78 13.37 14.98
C PRO A 326 -12.63 12.98 15.91
N ASP A 327 -11.84 11.98 15.54
CA ASP A 327 -10.69 11.50 16.30
C ASP A 327 -9.56 11.14 15.31
N PRO A 328 -8.61 12.07 15.07
CA PRO A 328 -7.49 11.89 14.13
C PRO A 328 -6.34 11.07 14.71
N THR A 329 -6.48 10.53 15.92
CA THR A 329 -5.40 9.80 16.59
C THR A 329 -5.22 8.39 16.07
N LEU A 330 -4.10 7.75 16.44
CA LEU A 330 -3.85 6.33 16.20
C LEU A 330 -4.94 5.40 16.79
N GLY A 331 -5.63 5.83 17.85
CA GLY A 331 -6.74 5.10 18.46
C GLY A 331 -8.12 5.42 17.87
N GLY A 332 -8.19 6.44 17.02
CA GLY A 332 -9.42 6.99 16.46
C GLY A 332 -9.86 6.33 15.15
N THR A 333 -10.51 7.12 14.30
CA THR A 333 -10.96 6.68 12.96
C THR A 333 -9.90 7.08 11.94
N TRP A 334 -9.25 6.11 11.29
CA TRP A 334 -8.18 6.44 10.36
C TRP A 334 -8.75 6.97 9.06
N THR A 335 -8.24 8.14 8.70
CA THR A 335 -8.65 8.91 7.54
C THR A 335 -7.44 9.46 6.80
N THR A 336 -6.26 8.97 7.16
CA THR A 336 -4.97 9.28 6.53
C THR A 336 -4.87 8.62 5.16
N SER A 337 -4.01 9.15 4.29
CA SER A 337 -3.80 8.59 2.96
C SER A 337 -3.21 7.17 3.05
N HIS A 338 -3.67 6.30 2.16
CA HIS A 338 -2.98 5.03 1.87
C HIS A 338 -2.56 5.04 0.39
N ASN A 339 -3.00 4.07 -0.43
CA ASN A 339 -2.60 3.99 -1.84
C ASN A 339 -3.53 4.83 -2.74
N PHE A 340 -2.95 5.40 -3.80
CA PHE A 340 -3.66 6.14 -4.83
C PHE A 340 -3.11 5.82 -6.23
N ARG A 341 -3.86 6.18 -7.28
CA ARG A 341 -3.45 6.03 -8.68
C ARG A 341 -3.95 7.18 -9.53
N PHE A 342 -3.12 7.58 -10.48
CA PHE A 342 -3.47 8.50 -11.55
C PHE A 342 -4.13 7.74 -12.70
N ARG A 343 -5.03 8.41 -13.43
CA ARG A 343 -5.40 8.05 -14.80
C ARG A 343 -5.83 9.29 -15.57
N GLY A 344 -4.99 9.77 -16.48
CA GLY A 344 -5.18 11.06 -17.15
C GLY A 344 -5.44 12.18 -16.12
N ASP A 345 -6.46 13.00 -16.35
CA ASP A 345 -6.83 14.12 -15.46
C ASP A 345 -7.58 13.67 -14.19
N ARG A 346 -7.33 12.46 -13.68
CA ARG A 346 -8.02 11.89 -12.51
C ARG A 346 -7.03 11.31 -11.51
N LEU A 347 -7.31 11.54 -10.23
CA LEU A 347 -6.63 10.91 -9.10
C LEU A 347 -7.62 10.12 -8.25
N TYR A 348 -7.41 8.80 -8.16
CA TYR A 348 -8.19 7.87 -7.35
C TYR A 348 -7.46 7.61 -6.05
N THR A 349 -8.10 7.89 -4.92
CA THR A 349 -7.45 7.89 -3.60
C THR A 349 -8.22 7.03 -2.61
N SER A 350 -7.49 6.34 -1.73
CA SER A 350 -8.04 5.56 -0.63
C SER A 350 -7.58 6.11 0.72
N TRP A 351 -8.46 6.02 1.72
CA TRP A 351 -8.32 6.74 2.99
C TRP A 351 -8.73 5.91 4.21
N TYR A 352 -8.39 4.63 4.31
CA TYR A 352 -8.84 3.75 5.40
C TYR A 352 -10.35 3.87 5.68
N GLU A 353 -10.79 4.09 6.92
CA GLU A 353 -12.19 4.29 7.27
C GLU A 353 -12.76 5.63 6.72
N GLY A 354 -11.94 6.47 6.11
CA GLY A 354 -12.27 7.65 5.32
C GLY A 354 -12.77 7.40 3.89
N GLY A 355 -12.74 6.14 3.44
CA GLY A 355 -13.34 5.68 2.18
C GLY A 355 -12.50 5.97 0.94
N VAL A 356 -13.15 6.19 -0.21
CA VAL A 356 -12.52 6.50 -1.50
C VAL A 356 -12.94 7.88 -2.01
N ARG A 357 -12.02 8.54 -2.72
CA ARG A 357 -12.31 9.80 -3.43
C ARG A 357 -11.68 9.80 -4.82
N VAL A 358 -12.35 10.48 -5.74
CA VAL A 358 -11.86 10.75 -7.09
C VAL A 358 -11.78 12.26 -7.28
N TYR A 359 -10.61 12.75 -7.68
CA TYR A 359 -10.36 14.15 -7.96
C TYR A 359 -10.12 14.37 -9.45
N ASP A 360 -10.60 15.50 -9.96
CA ASP A 360 -10.11 16.11 -11.19
C ASP A 360 -8.78 16.79 -10.89
N ILE A 361 -7.77 16.53 -11.70
CA ILE A 361 -6.43 17.10 -11.60
C ILE A 361 -5.97 17.65 -12.96
N SER A 362 -6.89 18.01 -13.85
CA SER A 362 -6.58 18.72 -15.11
C SER A 362 -5.83 20.04 -14.87
N ASP A 363 -6.07 20.65 -13.71
CA ASP A 363 -5.15 21.61 -13.07
C ASP A 363 -4.63 20.98 -11.76
N PRO A 364 -3.40 20.44 -11.74
CA PRO A 364 -2.85 19.80 -10.55
C PRO A 364 -2.53 20.78 -9.40
N ALA A 365 -2.52 22.09 -9.65
CA ALA A 365 -2.42 23.10 -8.59
C ALA A 365 -3.76 23.37 -7.88
N GLU A 366 -4.89 23.03 -8.52
CA GLU A 366 -6.24 23.17 -7.95
C GLU A 366 -7.07 21.87 -8.08
N PRO A 367 -6.70 20.76 -7.40
CA PRO A 367 -7.44 19.51 -7.47
C PRO A 367 -8.91 19.66 -7.03
N ALA A 368 -9.84 19.19 -7.84
CA ALA A 368 -11.28 19.35 -7.61
C ALA A 368 -11.95 18.00 -7.30
N LEU A 369 -12.59 17.87 -6.14
CA LEU A 369 -13.25 16.63 -5.74
C LEU A 369 -14.46 16.33 -6.65
N LEU A 370 -14.45 15.22 -7.39
CA LEU A 370 -15.56 14.79 -8.26
C LEU A 370 -16.50 13.82 -7.58
N ALA A 371 -15.96 12.90 -6.79
CA ALA A 371 -16.74 11.86 -6.14
C ALA A 371 -16.13 11.42 -4.82
N ARG A 372 -16.98 11.00 -3.89
CA ARG A 372 -16.57 10.43 -2.61
C ARG A 372 -17.58 9.38 -2.15
N TRP A 373 -17.07 8.29 -1.59
CA TRP A 373 -17.88 7.30 -0.90
C TRP A 373 -17.19 6.91 0.42
N ARG A 374 -17.97 6.75 1.48
CA ARG A 374 -17.48 6.42 2.83
C ARG A 374 -18.52 5.62 3.58
N ASP A 375 -18.13 4.45 4.07
CA ASP A 375 -18.87 3.66 5.05
C ASP A 375 -17.88 3.23 6.16
N SER A 376 -17.66 4.13 7.11
CA SER A 376 -16.65 3.94 8.17
C SER A 376 -16.96 2.78 9.10
N ASP A 377 -18.22 2.36 9.22
CA ASP A 377 -18.61 1.26 10.10
C ASP A 377 -18.30 -0.11 9.47
N ALA A 378 -18.28 -0.18 8.13
CA ALA A 378 -18.10 -1.42 7.40
C ALA A 378 -16.75 -1.55 6.68
N THR A 379 -16.04 -0.45 6.44
CA THR A 379 -14.86 -0.47 5.56
C THR A 379 -13.64 0.26 6.11
N SER A 380 -12.48 -0.23 5.70
CA SER A 380 -11.16 0.36 5.88
C SER A 380 -10.39 0.19 4.57
N MET A 381 -10.41 1.22 3.72
CA MET A 381 -9.93 1.19 2.34
C MET A 381 -8.39 1.23 2.24
N TRP A 382 -7.82 0.32 1.45
CA TRP A 382 -6.38 0.11 1.31
C TRP A 382 -5.83 0.63 -0.02
N THR A 383 -6.52 0.39 -1.13
CA THR A 383 -6.12 0.92 -2.44
C THR A 383 -7.33 1.33 -3.27
N ALA A 384 -7.10 2.18 -4.27
CA ALA A 384 -8.06 2.57 -5.29
C ALA A 384 -7.35 2.58 -6.66
N VAL A 385 -7.82 1.78 -7.61
CA VAL A 385 -7.15 1.53 -8.88
C VAL A 385 -8.14 1.63 -10.05
N PRO A 386 -7.93 2.55 -11.01
CA PRO A 386 -8.77 2.66 -12.20
C PRO A 386 -8.60 1.43 -13.12
N ALA A 387 -9.69 0.99 -13.74
CA ALA A 387 -9.70 -0.21 -14.58
C ALA A 387 -9.36 0.10 -16.04
N GLY A 388 -8.11 0.47 -16.32
CA GLY A 388 -7.68 0.87 -17.66
C GLY A 388 -8.56 2.00 -18.21
N ASP A 389 -9.00 1.89 -19.47
CA ASP A 389 -9.90 2.85 -20.11
C ASP A 389 -11.39 2.62 -19.78
N ARG A 390 -11.72 1.68 -18.89
CA ARG A 390 -13.11 1.33 -18.56
C ARG A 390 -13.71 2.35 -17.60
N GLU A 391 -15.04 2.50 -17.63
CA GLU A 391 -15.79 3.47 -16.81
C GLU A 391 -16.09 2.94 -15.40
N PHE A 392 -15.11 2.30 -14.76
CA PHE A 392 -15.17 1.90 -13.37
C PHE A 392 -13.77 1.84 -12.78
N PHE A 393 -13.69 1.80 -11.46
CA PHE A 393 -12.45 1.54 -10.73
C PHE A 393 -12.72 0.54 -9.62
N VAL A 394 -11.65 -0.05 -9.09
CA VAL A 394 -11.75 -0.94 -7.94
C VAL A 394 -11.15 -0.30 -6.70
N ALA A 395 -11.62 -0.72 -5.54
CA ALA A 395 -10.96 -0.44 -4.27
C ALA A 395 -11.03 -1.67 -3.37
N THR A 396 -10.11 -1.79 -2.43
CA THR A 396 -10.10 -2.90 -1.49
C THR A 396 -10.31 -2.41 -0.07
N SER A 397 -11.13 -3.14 0.69
CA SER A 397 -11.24 -2.96 2.14
C SER A 397 -10.51 -4.10 2.83
N HIS A 398 -9.61 -3.78 3.76
CA HIS A 398 -8.71 -4.78 4.32
C HIS A 398 -9.20 -5.47 5.61
N ARG A 399 -10.26 -4.92 6.19
CA ARG A 399 -10.98 -5.36 7.39
C ARG A 399 -12.32 -4.61 7.47
N ASP A 400 -13.11 -4.88 8.51
CA ASP A 400 -14.25 -4.06 8.93
C ASP A 400 -13.83 -2.63 9.33
N GLY A 401 -14.83 -1.75 9.48
CA GLY A 401 -14.70 -0.47 10.18
C GLY A 401 -14.23 -0.61 11.65
N PRO A 402 -14.19 0.51 12.40
CA PRO A 402 -13.21 0.85 13.43
C PRO A 402 -12.67 -0.28 14.31
N ARG A 403 -11.36 -0.18 14.58
CA ARG A 403 -10.51 -1.05 15.42
C ARG A 403 -11.07 -1.37 16.81
N ALA A 404 -12.07 -0.63 17.30
CA ALA A 404 -12.67 -0.80 18.62
C ALA A 404 -13.49 -2.10 18.79
N ALA A 405 -13.82 -2.80 17.70
CA ALA A 405 -14.27 -4.18 17.83
C ALA A 405 -13.05 -5.06 18.11
N GLU A 406 -13.03 -5.76 19.26
CA GLU A 406 -12.07 -6.83 19.58
C GLU A 406 -12.01 -7.96 18.51
N ASP A 407 -12.85 -7.86 17.46
CA ASP A 407 -13.08 -8.78 16.36
C ASP A 407 -12.86 -8.12 14.98
N SER A 408 -11.92 -7.17 14.84
CA SER A 408 -11.55 -6.58 13.53
C SER A 408 -10.94 -7.66 12.62
N SER A 409 -11.81 -8.46 12.00
CA SER A 409 -11.44 -9.65 11.26
C SER A 409 -11.03 -9.29 9.83
N THR A 410 -9.94 -9.88 9.35
CA THR A 410 -9.62 -9.86 7.91
C THR A 410 -10.57 -10.72 7.11
N GLU A 411 -11.47 -11.47 7.75
CA GLU A 411 -12.46 -12.30 7.08
C GLU A 411 -13.39 -11.46 6.21
N ARG A 412 -13.76 -10.26 6.66
CA ARG A 412 -14.65 -9.35 5.91
C ARG A 412 -13.93 -8.43 4.93
N ALA A 413 -12.63 -8.66 4.70
CA ALA A 413 -11.93 -8.01 3.60
C ALA A 413 -12.62 -8.32 2.26
N ALA A 414 -12.64 -7.34 1.36
CA ALA A 414 -13.37 -7.43 0.11
C ALA A 414 -12.79 -6.51 -0.97
N LEU A 415 -13.00 -6.90 -2.22
CA LEU A 415 -12.87 -6.05 -3.39
C LEU A 415 -14.21 -5.35 -3.64
N TYR A 416 -14.17 -4.05 -3.89
CA TYR A 416 -15.31 -3.24 -4.28
C TYR A 416 -15.09 -2.73 -5.70
N THR A 417 -16.15 -2.67 -6.49
CA THR A 417 -16.15 -1.99 -7.79
C THR A 417 -17.01 -0.74 -7.67
N PHE A 418 -16.58 0.35 -8.29
CA PHE A 418 -17.26 1.64 -8.26
C PHE A 418 -17.45 2.17 -9.67
N PRO A 419 -18.58 2.81 -9.99
CA PRO A 419 -18.68 3.53 -11.25
C PRO A 419 -17.63 4.65 -11.27
N ASP A 420 -17.10 4.93 -12.45
CA ASP A 420 -16.25 6.09 -12.62
C ASP A 420 -17.09 7.37 -12.74
N PRO A 421 -16.68 8.50 -12.13
CA PRO A 421 -17.38 9.77 -12.36
C PRO A 421 -17.34 10.13 -13.85
N PRO A 422 -18.46 10.59 -14.44
CA PRO A 422 -18.48 10.93 -15.86
C PRO A 422 -17.49 12.05 -16.16
N ALA A 423 -16.99 12.12 -17.40
CA ALA A 423 -15.99 13.11 -17.80
C ALA A 423 -16.45 14.56 -17.57
N ASP A 424 -17.76 14.83 -17.66
CA ASP A 424 -18.39 16.13 -17.42
C ASP A 424 -18.92 16.31 -15.98
N ALA A 425 -18.50 15.46 -15.04
CA ALA A 425 -18.86 15.59 -13.63
C ALA A 425 -18.46 16.96 -13.09
N ALA A 426 -19.43 17.68 -12.53
CA ALA A 426 -19.15 18.93 -11.83
C ALA A 426 -18.48 18.62 -10.48
N PRO A 427 -17.46 19.40 -10.06
CA PRO A 427 -16.88 19.27 -8.74
C PRO A 427 -17.94 19.35 -7.64
N LEU A 428 -17.82 18.48 -6.65
CA LEU A 428 -18.60 18.54 -5.44
C LEU A 428 -18.24 19.81 -4.68
N THR A 429 -19.25 20.61 -4.34
CA THR A 429 -19.04 21.72 -3.40
C THR A 429 -18.49 21.20 -2.08
N PRO A 430 -17.46 21.84 -1.51
CA PRO A 430 -16.99 21.55 -0.17
C PRO A 430 -18.19 21.62 0.79
N THR A 431 -18.42 20.57 1.57
CA THR A 431 -19.42 20.64 2.64
C THR A 431 -18.87 21.61 3.69
N PRO A 432 -19.57 22.70 4.06
CA PRO A 432 -19.11 23.55 5.15
C PRO A 432 -19.22 22.76 6.45
N GLY A 433 -18.09 22.25 6.94
CA GLY A 433 -18.04 21.41 8.14
C GLY A 433 -16.69 21.59 8.83
N ALA A 434 -16.72 22.44 9.87
CA ALA A 434 -15.60 22.89 10.70
C ALA A 434 -14.43 23.52 9.93
N THR A 435 -14.31 24.84 10.00
CA THR A 435 -13.07 25.56 9.66
C THR A 435 -11.92 24.93 10.44
N PRO A 436 -10.93 24.29 9.79
CA PRO A 436 -9.65 24.06 10.44
C PRO A 436 -9.04 25.44 10.68
N THR A 437 -8.61 25.71 11.91
CA THR A 437 -7.69 26.82 12.16
C THR A 437 -6.51 26.61 11.21
N ALA A 438 -6.15 27.61 10.41
CA ALA A 438 -5.05 27.52 9.46
C ALA A 438 -3.78 27.04 10.17
N THR A 439 -3.47 25.75 10.09
CA THR A 439 -2.21 25.20 10.55
C THR A 439 -1.16 25.70 9.57
N GLY A 440 -0.12 26.35 10.09
CA GLY A 440 0.90 27.00 9.29
C GLY A 440 1.45 26.05 8.23
N THR A 441 1.54 26.54 7.00
CA THR A 441 2.23 25.87 5.89
C THR A 441 3.61 25.41 6.39
N PRO A 442 3.93 24.11 6.37
CA PRO A 442 5.29 23.66 6.62
C PRO A 442 6.17 24.30 5.55
N THR A 443 7.10 25.14 5.98
CA THR A 443 8.06 25.77 5.09
C THR A 443 9.14 24.72 4.82
N ASP A 444 9.00 23.95 3.75
CA ASP A 444 10.13 23.17 3.24
C ASP A 444 11.13 24.18 2.66
N ALA A 445 12.32 24.23 3.27
CA ALA A 445 13.41 25.04 2.78
C ALA A 445 13.88 24.47 1.43
N SER A 446 13.76 25.25 0.36
CA SER A 446 14.32 24.93 -0.95
C SER A 446 15.84 24.75 -0.82
N PHE A 447 16.36 23.57 -1.16
CA PHE A 447 17.80 23.31 -1.17
C PHE A 447 18.35 23.39 -2.59
N THR A 448 19.28 24.31 -2.82
CA THR A 448 20.18 24.28 -3.99
C THR A 448 21.49 23.63 -3.55
N ALA A 449 21.79 22.42 -4.03
CA ALA A 449 23.05 21.76 -3.73
C ALA A 449 24.22 22.46 -4.45
N THR A 450 25.23 22.91 -3.69
CA THR A 450 26.56 23.21 -4.23
C THR A 450 27.57 22.36 -3.44
N PRO A 451 28.41 21.54 -4.08
CA PRO A 451 29.35 20.68 -3.38
C PRO A 451 30.55 21.52 -2.94
N THR A 452 30.87 21.54 -1.64
CA THR A 452 32.19 21.98 -1.17
C THR A 452 32.77 20.92 -0.24
N ALA A 453 33.89 20.33 -0.68
CA ALA A 453 34.70 19.42 0.12
C ALA A 453 35.35 20.17 1.28
N THR A 454 35.30 19.63 2.50
CA THR A 454 36.20 20.04 3.59
C THR A 454 36.57 18.85 4.47
N GLU A 455 37.87 18.78 4.74
CA GLU A 455 38.65 17.77 5.47
C GLU A 455 38.34 17.76 7.00
N PRO A 456 38.53 16.62 7.72
CA PRO A 456 38.00 16.45 9.08
C PRO A 456 38.97 16.89 10.19
N PRO A 457 38.49 17.39 11.36
CA PRO A 457 39.33 17.54 12.54
C PRO A 457 39.31 16.29 13.44
N ALA A 458 40.43 16.09 14.14
CA ALA A 458 40.76 14.97 15.01
C ALA A 458 40.03 15.00 16.39
N PRO A 459 39.97 13.87 17.12
CA PRO A 459 39.02 13.67 18.23
C PRO A 459 39.59 14.09 19.59
N THR A 460 38.74 14.60 20.48
CA THR A 460 39.00 14.67 21.92
C THR A 460 37.92 13.89 22.67
N GLY A 461 38.35 12.86 23.40
CA GLY A 461 37.47 11.99 24.18
C GLY A 461 37.06 12.56 25.54
N THR A 462 35.98 11.99 26.09
CA THR A 462 35.80 11.83 27.55
C THR A 462 34.73 10.77 27.88
N THR A 463 34.92 10.20 29.06
CA THR A 463 34.50 8.91 29.66
C THR A 463 33.04 8.88 30.17
N PRO A 464 32.41 7.70 30.39
CA PRO A 464 30.95 7.55 30.44
C PRO A 464 30.32 7.68 31.84
N GLY A 465 29.09 8.22 31.87
CA GLY A 465 28.20 8.28 33.03
C GLY A 465 27.09 7.23 32.96
N THR A 466 26.91 6.52 34.05
CA THR A 466 26.00 5.38 34.29
C THR A 466 24.54 5.77 34.50
N GLY A 467 23.63 4.94 33.96
CA GLY A 467 22.50 4.36 34.69
C GLY A 467 21.20 5.17 34.78
N GLY A 468 20.23 4.79 33.95
CA GLY A 468 18.81 5.10 34.14
C GLY A 468 17.97 4.30 33.14
N GLU A 469 17.25 3.29 33.62
CA GLU A 469 16.24 2.56 32.84
C GLU A 469 15.14 3.50 32.33
N PRO A 470 14.75 3.43 31.04
CA PRO A 470 13.46 3.93 30.62
C PRO A 470 12.47 2.76 30.43
N THR A 471 11.37 2.87 31.16
CA THR A 471 10.10 2.16 30.97
C THR A 471 9.63 2.26 29.51
N SER A 472 9.28 1.11 28.92
CA SER A 472 8.72 0.97 27.58
C SER A 472 7.28 1.50 27.52
N THR A 473 7.03 2.49 26.66
CA THR A 473 5.69 2.79 26.15
C THR A 473 5.66 2.44 24.67
N ASP A 474 4.82 1.46 24.34
CA ASP A 474 4.57 0.96 22.99
C ASP A 474 3.85 2.04 22.16
N ALA A 475 4.41 2.44 21.02
CA ALA A 475 3.66 3.09 19.96
C ALA A 475 3.64 2.13 18.76
N ALA A 476 2.45 1.68 18.41
CA ALA A 476 2.17 0.79 17.30
C ALA A 476 1.49 1.61 16.20
N GLY A 477 2.24 2.00 15.17
CA GLY A 477 1.70 2.56 13.93
C GLY A 477 1.51 1.48 12.87
N PRO A 478 0.54 1.59 11.95
CA PRO A 478 0.24 0.58 10.95
C PRO A 478 1.19 0.50 9.74
N GLY A 479 2.29 1.25 9.63
CA GLY A 479 3.33 0.92 8.63
C GLY A 479 4.13 -0.33 8.99
N PHE A 480 4.32 -0.58 10.28
CA PHE A 480 5.00 -1.76 10.80
C PHE A 480 4.50 -2.03 12.22
N GLY A 481 4.06 -3.25 12.52
CA GLY A 481 3.66 -3.61 13.89
C GLY A 481 4.74 -3.24 14.94
N PRO A 482 4.38 -3.15 16.24
CA PRO A 482 5.21 -2.58 17.32
C PRO A 482 6.63 -3.18 17.49
N LEU A 483 6.96 -4.24 16.75
CA LEU A 483 8.26 -4.92 16.76
C LEU A 483 9.25 -4.43 15.69
N ALA A 484 8.85 -3.64 14.68
CA ALA A 484 9.79 -3.20 13.64
C ALA A 484 10.82 -2.18 14.12
N ALA A 485 10.49 -1.36 15.11
CA ALA A 485 11.44 -0.44 15.72
C ALA A 485 12.61 -1.15 16.46
N LEU A 486 12.49 -2.46 16.76
CA LEU A 486 13.48 -3.22 17.53
C LEU A 486 14.01 -4.49 16.82
N GLY A 487 13.33 -4.97 15.77
CA GLY A 487 13.55 -6.30 15.18
C GLY A 487 14.89 -6.55 14.50
N GLY A 488 15.60 -5.50 14.07
CA GLY A 488 16.90 -5.66 13.39
C GLY A 488 18.05 -6.17 14.29
N LEU A 489 17.90 -6.26 15.62
CA LEU A 489 18.99 -6.63 16.54
C LEU A 489 19.13 -8.13 16.83
N GLY A 490 18.13 -8.97 16.50
CA GLY A 490 18.08 -10.34 17.05
C GLY A 490 18.61 -11.47 16.16
N LEU A 491 18.37 -11.41 14.85
CA LEU A 491 18.40 -12.63 14.02
C LEU A 491 19.70 -12.82 13.22
N GLY A 492 20.41 -11.75 12.85
CA GLY A 492 21.70 -11.84 12.14
C GLY A 492 22.83 -12.45 12.98
N ALA A 493 22.87 -12.13 14.28
CA ALA A 493 23.89 -12.64 15.20
C ALA A 493 23.70 -14.13 15.54
N TRP A 494 22.46 -14.65 15.48
CA TRP A 494 22.17 -16.05 15.84
C TRP A 494 22.52 -17.05 14.72
N ARG A 495 22.39 -16.67 13.43
CA ARG A 495 22.77 -17.54 12.29
C ARG A 495 24.30 -17.68 12.13
N LEU A 496 25.10 -16.70 12.56
CA LEU A 496 26.57 -16.78 12.52
C LEU A 496 27.15 -17.71 13.61
N LEU A 497 26.46 -17.87 14.74
CA LEU A 497 26.89 -18.77 15.83
C LEU A 497 26.59 -20.26 15.57
N ARG A 498 25.72 -20.59 14.60
CA ARG A 498 25.46 -21.99 14.20
C ARG A 498 26.39 -22.53 13.11
N ARG A 499 27.12 -21.68 12.38
CA ARG A 499 28.09 -22.11 11.34
C ARG A 499 29.49 -22.43 11.89
N HIS A 500 29.73 -22.26 13.19
CA HIS A 500 31.00 -22.61 13.86
C HIS A 500 30.86 -23.75 14.88
N GLY A 501 29.82 -24.58 14.75
CA GLY A 501 29.53 -25.67 15.66
C GLY A 501 29.21 -26.99 14.97
N GLU A 502 30.01 -27.40 13.98
CA GLU A 502 30.30 -28.79 13.63
C GLU A 502 31.75 -28.93 13.15
#